data_AF-A0A1D8TRS2-F1
#
_entry.id   AF-A0A1D8TRS2-F1
#
_cell.length_a   1.000
_cell.length_b   1.000
_cell.length_c   1.000
_cell.angle_alpha   90.00
_cell.angle_beta   90.00
_cell.angle_gamma   90.00
#
_symmetry.space_group_name_H-M   'P 1'
#
loop_
_entity.id
_entity.type
_entity.pdbx_description
1 polymer ?
#
loop_
_entity_poly.entity_id
_entity_poly.type
_entity_poly.pdbx_seq_one_letter_code
_entity_poly.pdbx_strand_id
1 'polypeptide(L)'
;MSLSKQNIEAFIHIIKYQPSLFSEKNIVDLKQQIDKFPEDVESLSDAISTWCKEYRDIRKALSKTRTRLFGSTPRKQMGPGESNPKPKPEDYKTNIKNQMRESFPETTPEATKEQKPPDSSK
;
A
#
# COMPACT_ATOMS: atom_id res chain seq x y z
N MET A 1 13.27 0.77 -14.80
CA MET A 1 12.10 0.15 -14.13
C MET A 1 10.87 0.47 -14.96
N SER A 2 10.00 -0.50 -15.26
CA SER A 2 8.82 -0.28 -16.10
C SER A 2 7.72 0.47 -15.35
N LEU A 3 6.81 1.10 -16.10
CA LEU A 3 5.67 1.83 -15.53
C LEU A 3 4.80 0.93 -14.64
N SER A 4 4.57 -0.32 -15.04
CA SER A 4 3.79 -1.30 -14.29
C SER A 4 4.41 -1.61 -12.93
N LYS A 5 5.74 -1.82 -12.87
CA LYS A 5 6.46 -2.02 -11.60
C LYS A 5 6.37 -0.77 -10.73
N GLN A 6 6.53 0.43 -11.31
CA GLN A 6 6.46 1.69 -10.55
C GLN A 6 5.08 1.91 -9.95
N ASN A 7 4.03 1.53 -10.69
CA ASN A 7 2.66 1.61 -10.24
C ASN A 7 2.41 0.69 -9.05
N ILE A 8 2.87 -0.56 -9.13
CA ILE A 8 2.76 -1.53 -8.03
C ILE A 8 3.55 -1.07 -6.80
N GLU A 9 4.80 -0.63 -6.95
CA GLU A 9 5.60 -0.14 -5.81
C GLU A 9 5.01 1.12 -5.17
N ALA A 10 4.45 2.03 -5.98
CA ALA A 10 3.73 3.19 -5.44
C ALA A 10 2.45 2.78 -4.69
N PHE A 11 1.75 1.74 -5.17
CA PHE A 11 0.57 1.20 -4.50
C PHE A 11 0.93 0.57 -3.14
N ILE A 12 1.98 -0.24 -3.10
CA ILE A 12 2.53 -0.79 -1.86
C ILE A 12 2.91 0.33 -0.89
N HIS A 13 3.56 1.39 -1.39
CA HIS A 13 3.95 2.53 -0.56
C HIS A 13 2.73 3.26 0.04
N ILE A 14 1.62 3.45 -0.70
CA ILE A 14 0.44 4.10 -0.11
C ILE A 14 -0.26 3.21 0.93
N ILE A 15 -0.25 1.89 0.76
CA ILE A 15 -0.76 0.96 1.80
C ILE A 15 0.07 1.11 3.07
N LYS A 16 1.40 1.02 2.95
CA LYS A 16 2.33 1.03 4.08
C LYS A 16 2.36 2.34 4.85
N TYR A 17 2.43 3.47 4.13
CA TYR A 17 2.74 4.76 4.73
C TYR A 17 1.55 5.72 4.77
N GLN A 18 0.44 5.40 4.09
CA GLN A 18 -0.76 6.23 4.06
C GLN A 18 -2.04 5.40 4.29
N PRO A 19 -2.09 4.52 5.30
CA PRO A 19 -3.25 3.67 5.54
C PRO A 19 -4.52 4.46 5.82
N SER A 20 -4.41 5.68 6.36
CA SER A 20 -5.53 6.59 6.61
C SER A 20 -6.25 7.07 5.35
N LEU A 21 -5.69 6.88 4.16
CA LEU A 21 -6.38 7.13 2.89
C LEU A 21 -7.43 6.06 2.57
N PHE A 22 -7.33 4.90 3.20
CA PHE A 22 -8.21 3.77 2.96
C PHE A 22 -9.34 3.80 4.00
N SER A 23 -10.57 3.96 3.52
CA SER A 23 -11.74 3.74 4.36
C SER A 23 -11.93 2.24 4.61
N GLU A 24 -12.66 1.89 5.65
CA GLU A 24 -13.01 0.50 5.95
C GLU A 24 -13.65 -0.22 4.75
N LYS A 25 -14.55 0.47 4.03
CA LYS A 25 -15.14 -0.04 2.79
C LYS A 25 -14.09 -0.40 1.74
N ASN A 26 -13.11 0.47 1.52
CA ASN A 26 -12.07 0.27 0.51
C ASN A 26 -11.11 -0.85 0.94
N ILE A 27 -10.84 -0.98 2.24
CA ILE A 27 -10.02 -2.06 2.80
C ILE A 27 -10.69 -3.41 2.57
N VAL A 28 -11.98 -3.54 2.93
CA VAL A 28 -12.75 -4.78 2.76
C VAL A 28 -12.83 -5.16 1.29
N ASP A 29 -13.13 -4.21 0.41
CA ASP A 29 -13.18 -4.47 -1.03
C ASP A 29 -11.81 -4.89 -1.58
N LEU A 30 -10.73 -4.20 -1.21
CA LEU A 30 -9.38 -4.56 -1.63
C LEU A 30 -9.00 -5.98 -1.15
N LYS A 31 -9.35 -6.35 0.08
CA LYS A 31 -9.12 -7.71 0.61
C LYS A 31 -9.83 -8.78 -0.22
N GLN A 32 -11.04 -8.50 -0.72
CA GLN A 32 -11.80 -9.43 -1.57
C GLN A 32 -11.28 -9.49 -3.02
N GLN A 33 -10.78 -8.37 -3.54
CA GLN A 33 -10.32 -8.28 -4.92
C GLN A 33 -8.87 -8.78 -5.09
N ILE A 34 -7.99 -8.56 -4.10
CA ILE A 34 -6.56 -8.87 -4.25
C ILE A 34 -6.30 -10.35 -4.55
N ASP A 35 -7.13 -11.27 -4.06
CA ASP A 35 -6.97 -12.70 -4.35
C ASP A 35 -7.26 -13.02 -5.83
N LYS A 36 -8.14 -12.26 -6.47
CA LYS A 36 -8.50 -12.39 -7.90
C LYS A 36 -7.52 -11.68 -8.83
N PHE A 37 -6.63 -10.85 -8.30
CA PHE A 37 -5.65 -10.15 -9.14
C PHE A 37 -4.65 -11.15 -9.73
N PRO A 38 -4.24 -10.95 -10.99
CA PRO A 38 -3.25 -11.79 -11.63
C PRO A 38 -1.86 -11.61 -10.98
N GLU A 39 -0.97 -12.58 -11.19
CA GLU A 39 0.39 -12.56 -10.61
C GLU A 39 1.40 -11.86 -11.53
N ASP A 40 1.13 -11.79 -12.83
CA ASP A 40 2.01 -11.12 -13.76
C ASP A 40 2.00 -9.60 -13.55
N VAL A 41 3.18 -8.99 -13.69
CA VAL A 41 3.43 -7.60 -13.32
C VAL A 41 2.54 -6.61 -14.09
N GLU A 42 2.29 -6.86 -15.37
CA GLU A 42 1.54 -5.94 -16.22
C GLU A 42 0.06 -6.00 -15.87
N SER A 43 -0.53 -7.19 -15.86
CA SER A 43 -1.94 -7.36 -15.54
C SER A 43 -2.23 -7.04 -14.07
N LEU A 44 -1.29 -7.26 -13.15
CA LEU A 44 -1.42 -6.85 -11.75
C LEU A 44 -1.49 -5.34 -11.63
N SER A 45 -0.59 -4.62 -12.33
CA SER A 45 -0.63 -3.16 -12.39
C SER A 45 -1.96 -2.66 -12.95
N ASP A 46 -2.46 -3.28 -14.02
CA ASP A 46 -3.71 -2.90 -14.65
C ASP A 46 -4.92 -3.18 -13.76
N ALA A 47 -4.92 -4.30 -13.03
CA ALA A 47 -5.94 -4.62 -12.04
C ALA A 47 -5.96 -3.59 -10.90
N ILE A 48 -4.80 -3.23 -10.35
CA ILE A 48 -4.67 -2.17 -9.32
C ILE A 48 -5.18 -0.83 -9.86
N SER A 49 -4.75 -0.45 -11.07
CA SER A 49 -5.16 0.81 -11.69
C SER A 49 -6.67 0.83 -11.96
N THR A 50 -7.25 -0.30 -12.35
CA THR A 50 -8.70 -0.43 -12.57
C THR A 50 -9.46 -0.32 -11.26
N TRP A 51 -9.03 -1.03 -10.22
CA TRP A 51 -9.60 -0.92 -8.88
C TRP A 51 -9.54 0.52 -8.33
N CYS A 52 -8.40 1.20 -8.49
CA CYS A 52 -8.26 2.59 -8.07
C CYS A 52 -9.22 3.56 -8.79
N LYS A 53 -9.77 3.21 -9.96
CA LYS A 53 -10.73 4.10 -10.66
C LYS A 53 -11.99 4.35 -9.82
N GLU A 54 -12.39 3.37 -9.02
CA GLU A 54 -13.54 3.46 -8.11
C GLU A 54 -13.28 4.40 -6.91
N TYR A 55 -12.01 4.67 -6.60
CA TYR A 55 -11.60 5.40 -5.40
C TYR A 55 -10.69 6.58 -5.76
N ARG A 56 -11.33 7.73 -6.06
CA ARG A 56 -10.65 8.94 -6.56
C ARG A 56 -9.46 9.38 -5.70
N ASP A 57 -9.59 9.34 -4.37
CA ASP A 57 -8.53 9.77 -3.46
C ASP A 57 -7.32 8.83 -3.50
N ILE A 58 -7.57 7.52 -3.53
CA ILE A 58 -6.52 6.50 -3.66
C ILE A 58 -5.83 6.63 -5.02
N ARG A 59 -6.58 6.80 -6.12
CA ARG A 59 -6.01 7.03 -7.45
C ARG A 59 -5.12 8.28 -7.49
N LYS A 60 -5.57 9.37 -6.85
CA LYS A 60 -4.81 10.61 -6.77
C LYS A 60 -3.53 10.41 -5.95
N ALA A 61 -3.61 9.71 -4.83
CA ALA A 61 -2.46 9.37 -4.00
C ALA A 61 -1.47 8.46 -4.73
N LEU A 62 -1.95 7.44 -5.45
CA LEU A 62 -1.14 6.55 -6.27
C LEU A 62 -0.33 7.33 -7.31
N SER A 63 -1.00 8.21 -8.06
CA SER A 63 -0.33 9.05 -9.06
C SER A 63 0.72 9.96 -8.42
N LYS A 64 0.38 10.63 -7.32
CA LYS A 64 1.32 11.52 -6.60
C LYS A 64 2.52 10.76 -6.06
N THR A 65 2.30 9.61 -5.42
CA THR A 65 3.35 8.78 -4.85
C THR A 65 4.25 8.22 -5.94
N ARG A 66 3.70 7.75 -7.06
CA ARG A 66 4.50 7.30 -8.20
C ARG A 66 5.39 8.41 -8.75
N THR A 67 4.84 9.61 -8.95
CA THR A 67 5.62 10.78 -9.38
C THR A 67 6.69 11.16 -8.34
N ARG A 68 6.38 11.10 -7.04
CA ARG A 68 7.34 11.40 -5.97
C ARG A 68 8.51 10.40 -5.93
N LEU A 69 8.22 9.11 -6.08
CA LEU A 69 9.20 8.04 -5.96
C LEU A 69 10.07 7.89 -7.22
N PHE A 70 9.51 8.11 -8.40
CA PHE A 70 10.15 7.76 -9.67
C PHE A 70 10.31 8.94 -10.65
N GLY A 71 9.78 10.11 -10.32
CA GLY A 71 9.77 11.28 -11.19
C GLY A 71 8.78 11.18 -12.35
N SER A 72 8.63 12.26 -13.11
CA SER A 72 7.73 12.31 -14.29
C SER A 72 8.43 11.96 -15.61
N THR A 73 9.78 12.03 -15.71
CA THR A 73 10.63 11.68 -16.88
C THR A 73 12.11 12.07 -16.60
N PRO A 74 13.13 11.65 -17.40
CA PRO A 74 14.50 11.48 -16.91
C PRO A 74 15.31 12.77 -16.91
N ARG A 75 15.66 13.30 -15.73
CA ARG A 75 16.96 13.99 -15.55
C ARG A 75 17.34 14.19 -14.08
N LYS A 76 18.57 13.77 -13.81
CA LYS A 76 19.48 14.10 -12.69
C LYS A 76 19.13 13.54 -11.30
N GLN A 77 19.94 12.54 -10.92
CA GLN A 77 20.52 12.25 -9.58
C GLN A 77 20.25 13.30 -8.49
N MET A 78 20.14 13.00 -7.20
CA MET A 78 20.33 11.82 -6.35
C MET A 78 19.78 12.23 -4.97
N GLY A 79 19.20 11.29 -4.23
CA GLY A 79 19.09 11.33 -2.78
C GLY A 79 19.29 9.89 -2.28
N PRO A 80 19.97 9.65 -1.15
CA PRO A 80 20.39 8.32 -0.73
C PRO A 80 19.15 7.47 -0.47
N GLY A 81 18.86 6.58 -1.42
CA GLY A 81 17.75 5.65 -1.32
C GLY A 81 18.04 4.68 -0.19
N GLU A 82 17.09 4.56 0.73
CA GLU A 82 17.05 3.47 1.70
C GLU A 82 17.33 2.15 0.97
N SER A 83 18.42 1.50 1.35
CA SER A 83 18.82 0.18 0.91
C SER A 83 17.92 -0.89 1.53
N ASN A 84 16.62 -0.85 1.22
CA ASN A 84 15.78 -2.03 1.38
C ASN A 84 15.86 -2.83 0.08
N PRO A 85 16.16 -4.15 0.14
CA PRO A 85 16.13 -4.98 -1.05
C PRO A 85 14.77 -4.84 -1.70
N LYS A 86 14.75 -4.32 -2.94
CA LYS A 86 13.51 -4.18 -3.70
C LYS A 86 12.93 -5.58 -3.90
N PRO A 87 11.61 -5.76 -3.70
CA PRO A 87 10.96 -7.04 -3.94
C PRO A 87 11.29 -7.54 -5.34
N LYS A 88 11.49 -8.85 -5.49
CA LYS A 88 11.54 -9.43 -6.82
C LYS A 88 10.16 -9.27 -7.47
N PRO A 89 10.09 -9.07 -8.80
CA PRO A 89 8.81 -8.86 -9.47
C PRO A 89 7.79 -9.99 -9.29
N GLU A 90 8.28 -11.21 -9.08
CA GLU A 90 7.49 -12.42 -8.85
C GLU A 90 6.71 -12.39 -7.51
N ASP A 91 7.12 -11.53 -6.57
CA ASP A 91 6.54 -11.49 -5.21
C ASP A 91 5.58 -10.31 -5.00
N TYR A 92 5.27 -9.52 -6.02
CA TYR A 92 4.54 -8.26 -5.83
C TYR A 92 3.14 -8.45 -5.22
N LYS A 93 2.36 -9.42 -5.71
CA LYS A 93 1.03 -9.72 -5.16
C LYS A 93 1.12 -10.15 -3.68
N THR A 94 2.07 -11.03 -3.37
CA THR A 94 2.37 -11.46 -2.00
C THR A 94 2.75 -10.29 -1.11
N ASN A 95 3.59 -9.38 -1.61
CA ASN A 95 4.01 -8.20 -0.88
C ASN A 95 2.83 -7.26 -0.60
N ILE A 96 1.94 -7.01 -1.58
CA ILE A 96 0.72 -6.23 -1.34
C ILE A 96 -0.10 -6.86 -0.21
N LYS A 97 -0.33 -8.18 -0.24
CA LYS A 97 -1.09 -8.88 0.81
C LYS A 97 -0.45 -8.75 2.19
N ASN A 98 0.88 -8.87 2.27
CA ASN A 98 1.62 -8.71 3.52
C ASN A 98 1.50 -7.28 4.05
N GLN A 99 1.69 -6.27 3.19
CA GLN A 99 1.58 -4.88 3.59
C GLN A 99 0.16 -4.49 4.00
N MET A 100 -0.86 -5.07 3.37
CA MET A 100 -2.25 -4.92 3.80
C MET A 100 -2.47 -5.51 5.20
N ARG A 101 -1.91 -6.68 5.52
CA ARG A 101 -2.03 -7.29 6.86
C ARG A 101 -1.38 -6.43 7.94
N GLU A 102 -0.23 -5.83 7.64
CA GLU A 102 0.49 -4.94 8.56
C GLU A 102 -0.21 -3.59 8.74
N SER A 103 -0.74 -3.03 7.66
CA SER A 103 -1.26 -1.64 7.64
C SER A 103 -2.74 -1.54 7.95
N PHE A 104 -3.50 -2.63 7.75
CA PHE A 104 -4.92 -2.75 8.04
C PHE A 104 -5.14 -3.88 9.05
N PRO A 105 -4.73 -3.70 10.31
CA PRO A 105 -5.01 -4.69 11.34
C PRO A 105 -6.52 -4.91 11.36
N GLU A 106 -6.94 -6.18 11.30
CA GLU A 106 -8.33 -6.48 11.63
C GLU A 106 -8.53 -5.98 13.05
N THR A 107 -9.52 -5.12 13.22
CA THR A 107 -10.01 -4.77 14.55
C THR A 107 -10.61 -6.03 15.13
N THR A 108 -9.75 -6.95 15.60
CA THR A 108 -10.13 -7.86 16.66
C THR A 108 -10.55 -6.94 17.80
N PRO A 109 -11.77 -7.08 18.36
CA PRO A 109 -12.24 -6.25 19.48
C PRO A 109 -11.46 -6.45 20.80
N GLU A 110 -10.20 -6.89 20.73
CA GLU A 110 -9.35 -7.27 21.88
C GLU A 110 -8.16 -6.32 22.09
N ALA A 111 -8.25 -5.07 21.62
CA ALA A 111 -7.30 -4.00 21.96
C ALA A 111 -7.96 -2.83 22.71
N THR A 112 -8.95 -3.14 23.55
CA THR A 112 -9.46 -2.22 24.58
C THR A 112 -9.61 -2.96 25.91
N LYS A 113 -8.51 -3.52 26.40
CA LYS A 113 -8.27 -3.66 27.84
C LYS A 113 -6.85 -3.21 28.12
N GLU A 114 -6.69 -2.49 29.22
CA GLU A 114 -5.45 -2.00 29.81
C GLU A 114 -4.83 -0.73 29.21
N GLN A 115 -5.43 0.41 29.57
CA GLN A 115 -4.72 1.36 30.43
C GLN A 115 -5.66 1.81 31.56
N LYS A 116 -5.73 1.03 32.63
CA LYS A 116 -6.20 1.51 33.94
C LYS A 116 -5.00 2.26 34.54
N PRO A 117 -5.08 3.57 34.83
CA PRO A 117 -4.04 4.20 35.65
C PRO A 117 -4.04 3.53 37.03
N PRO A 118 -2.89 3.11 37.58
CA PRO A 118 -2.86 2.70 38.97
C PRO A 118 -3.18 3.93 39.83
N ASP A 119 -4.38 3.89 40.41
CA ASP A 119 -4.80 4.72 41.54
C ASP A 119 -3.76 4.51 42.65
N SER A 120 -2.86 5.47 42.83
CA SER A 120 -2.04 5.58 44.03
C SER A 120 -2.68 6.64 44.92
N SER A 121 -3.77 6.23 45.56
CA SER A 121 -4.29 6.89 46.75
C SER A 121 -3.77 6.16 47.99
N LYS A 122 -3.00 6.92 48.78
CA LYS A 122 -2.90 6.92 50.25
C LYS A 122 -1.54 6.57 50.84
#